data_AF-F0FW94-F1
#
_entry.id   AF-F0FW94-F1
#
_cell.length_a   1.000
_cell.length_b   1.000
_cell.length_c   1.000
_cell.angle_alpha   90.00
_cell.angle_beta   90.00
_cell.angle_gamma   90.00
#
_symmetry.space_group_name_H-M   'P 1'
#
loop_
_entity.id
_entity.type
_entity.pdbx_description
1 polymer ?
#
loop_
_entity_poly.entity_id
_entity_poly.type
_entity_poly.pdbx_seq_one_letter_code
_entity_poly.pdbx_strand_id
1 'polypeptide(L)'
;MWVTGPKGAQQIVESQAAFEALGDGWKKPERVELVPREQAPDFIEYPKWVGGVLVNSAEEESALAPAVDTDDERAALIQIADEKGVKIDKRWSNDKIRAALEAV
;
A
#
# COMPACT_ATOMS: atom_id res chain seq x y z
N MET A 1 4.28 7.51 -28.29
CA MET A 1 3.52 6.30 -28.71
C MET A 1 4.43 5.45 -29.59
N TRP A 2 4.67 4.20 -29.21
CA TRP A 2 5.37 3.24 -30.07
C TRP A 2 4.43 2.73 -31.17
N VAL A 3 4.88 2.59 -32.41
CA VAL A 3 4.09 2.10 -33.55
C VAL A 3 4.90 1.13 -34.40
N THR A 4 4.22 0.13 -34.97
CA THR A 4 4.83 -0.89 -35.84
C THR A 4 4.36 -0.70 -37.27
N GLY A 5 5.29 -0.75 -38.21
CA GLY A 5 5.06 -0.49 -39.63
C GLY A 5 5.33 -1.71 -40.52
N PRO A 6 5.20 -1.52 -41.84
CA PRO A 6 5.48 -2.57 -42.82
C PRO A 6 6.91 -3.11 -42.68
N LYS A 7 7.09 -4.41 -42.96
CA LYS A 7 8.40 -5.10 -42.86
C LYS A 7 9.03 -5.08 -41.46
N GLY A 8 8.24 -4.87 -40.41
CA GLY A 8 8.72 -4.90 -39.02
C GLY A 8 9.39 -3.60 -38.56
N ALA A 9 9.22 -2.49 -39.29
CA ALA A 9 9.71 -1.19 -38.85
C ALA A 9 9.07 -0.75 -37.52
N GLN A 10 9.83 -0.04 -36.69
CA GLN A 10 9.39 0.41 -35.37
C GLN A 10 9.76 1.89 -35.21
N GLN A 11 8.82 2.71 -34.74
CA GLN A 11 9.04 4.14 -34.53
C GLN A 11 8.28 4.64 -33.30
N ILE A 12 8.84 5.65 -32.64
CA ILE A 12 8.14 6.41 -31.59
C ILE A 12 7.59 7.69 -32.22
N VAL A 13 6.28 7.91 -32.08
CA VAL A 13 5.59 9.14 -32.49
C VAL A 13 5.02 9.86 -31.28
N GLU A 14 5.10 11.18 -31.27
CA GLU A 14 4.72 12.00 -30.10
C GLU A 14 3.24 12.41 -30.10
N SER A 15 2.57 12.35 -31.26
CA SER A 15 1.18 12.79 -31.40
C SER A 15 0.37 11.92 -32.37
N GLN A 16 -0.95 12.04 -32.28
CA GLN A 16 -1.87 11.37 -33.21
C GLN A 16 -1.69 11.85 -34.66
N ALA A 17 -1.45 13.14 -34.87
CA ALA A 17 -1.18 13.71 -36.19
C ALA A 17 0.11 13.14 -36.81
N ALA A 18 1.16 12.94 -35.99
CA ALA A 18 2.39 12.31 -36.44
C ALA A 18 2.19 10.84 -36.83
N PHE A 19 1.27 10.13 -36.17
CA PHE A 19 0.89 8.77 -36.55
C PHE A 19 0.15 8.73 -37.89
N GLU A 20 -0.84 9.60 -38.09
CA GLU A 20 -1.63 9.67 -39.33
C GLU A 20 -0.76 10.04 -40.55
N ALA A 21 0.27 10.87 -40.35
CA ALA A 21 1.23 11.23 -41.38
C ALA A 21 2.12 10.06 -41.86
N LEU A 22 2.23 8.97 -41.10
CA LEU A 22 3.01 7.79 -41.48
C LEU A 22 2.34 6.98 -42.60
N GLY A 23 1.03 7.17 -42.81
CA GLY A 23 0.26 6.53 -43.87
C GLY A 23 -0.09 5.07 -43.60
N ASP A 24 -0.51 4.36 -44.66
CA ASP A 24 -1.08 3.02 -44.56
C ASP A 24 -0.06 1.97 -44.11
N GLY A 25 -0.53 1.01 -43.30
CA GLY A 25 0.25 -0.13 -42.83
C GLY A 25 0.92 0.06 -41.47
N TRP A 26 0.81 1.24 -40.86
CA TRP A 26 1.23 1.48 -39.48
C TRP A 26 0.14 1.13 -38.48
N LYS A 27 0.52 0.44 -37.41
CA LYS A 27 -0.38 -0.03 -36.36
C LYS A 27 0.11 0.40 -34.99
N LYS A 28 -0.85 0.75 -34.14
CA LYS A 28 -0.60 0.96 -32.72
C LYS A 28 -0.48 -0.39 -32.02
N PRO A 29 0.34 -0.50 -30.96
CA PRO A 29 0.35 -1.69 -30.13
C PRO A 29 -1.03 -1.91 -29.53
N GLU A 30 -1.39 -3.18 -29.36
CA GLU A 30 -2.60 -3.56 -28.67
C GLU A 30 -2.55 -3.05 -27.23
N ARG A 31 -3.65 -2.47 -26.76
CA ARG A 31 -3.74 -2.00 -25.39
C ARG A 31 -3.94 -3.22 -24.51
N VAL A 32 -2.89 -3.58 -23.77
CA VAL A 32 -2.99 -4.62 -22.75
C VAL A 32 -3.62 -4.01 -21.50
N GLU A 33 -4.51 -4.76 -20.84
CA GLU A 33 -4.99 -4.39 -19.52
C GLU A 33 -3.81 -4.43 -18.53
N LEU A 34 -3.63 -3.33 -17.80
CA LEU A 34 -2.56 -3.25 -16.80
C LEU A 34 -3.02 -4.06 -15.58
N VAL A 35 -2.46 -5.26 -15.42
CA VAL A 35 -2.66 -6.07 -14.23
C VAL A 35 -1.64 -5.62 -13.17
N PRO A 36 -2.08 -5.30 -11.93
CA PRO A 36 -1.16 -5.06 -10.82
C PRO A 36 -0.17 -6.21 -10.66
N ARG A 37 1.09 -5.91 -10.37
CA ARG A 37 2.17 -6.93 -10.27
C ARG A 37 1.84 -8.04 -9.28
N GLU A 38 1.16 -7.69 -8.20
CA GLU A 38 0.71 -8.59 -7.13
C GLU A 38 -0.32 -9.64 -7.60
N GLN A 39 -1.03 -9.35 -8.70
CA GLN A 39 -2.04 -10.25 -9.28
C GLN A 39 -1.49 -11.08 -10.45
N ALA A 40 -0.22 -10.92 -10.79
CA ALA A 40 0.41 -11.70 -11.85
C ALA A 40 0.61 -13.16 -11.38
N PRO A 41 0.42 -14.17 -12.25
CA PRO A 41 0.50 -15.59 -11.87
C PRO A 41 1.90 -16.05 -11.43
N ASP A 42 2.93 -15.27 -11.76
CA ASP A 42 4.32 -15.49 -11.37
C ASP A 42 4.73 -14.63 -10.16
N PHE A 43 3.79 -13.94 -9.53
CA PHE A 43 4.06 -13.15 -8.33
C PHE A 43 4.28 -14.09 -7.14
N ILE A 44 5.40 -13.87 -6.45
CA ILE A 44 5.75 -14.58 -5.23
C ILE A 44 5.92 -13.51 -4.15
N GLU A 45 5.14 -13.63 -3.09
CA GLU A 45 5.33 -12.78 -1.91
C GLU A 45 6.58 -13.23 -1.16
N TYR A 46 7.45 -12.26 -0.87
CA TYR A 46 8.62 -12.51 -0.05
C TYR A 46 8.27 -12.33 1.42
N PRO A 47 8.93 -13.09 2.31
CA PRO A 47 8.73 -12.90 3.75
C PRO A 47 9.03 -11.47 4.18
N LYS A 48 8.14 -10.87 4.98
CA LYS A 48 8.28 -9.52 5.52
C LYS A 48 8.06 -9.48 7.02
N TRP A 49 8.68 -8.52 7.70
CA TRP A 49 8.47 -8.30 9.13
C TRP A 49 7.25 -7.40 9.36
N VAL A 50 6.29 -7.88 10.15
CA VAL A 50 5.10 -7.13 10.58
C VAL A 50 4.98 -7.27 12.09
N GLY A 51 5.00 -6.15 12.83
CA GLY A 51 4.85 -6.19 14.30
C GLY A 51 5.86 -7.07 15.04
N GLY A 52 7.08 -7.24 14.51
CA GLY A 52 8.11 -8.11 15.09
C GLY A 52 7.94 -9.60 14.77
N VAL A 53 7.01 -9.98 13.91
CA VAL A 53 6.79 -11.35 13.41
C VAL A 53 7.16 -11.41 11.93
N LEU A 54 7.84 -12.48 11.51
CA LEU A 54 8.10 -12.75 10.10
C LEU A 54 6.87 -13.41 9.47
N VAL A 55 6.36 -12.81 8.40
CA VAL A 55 5.12 -13.19 7.71
C VAL A 55 5.45 -13.59 6.28
N ASN A 56 4.92 -14.73 5.82
CA ASN A 56 5.23 -15.31 4.50
C ASN A 56 4.11 -15.09 3.46
N SER A 57 2.91 -14.68 3.87
CA SER A 57 1.81 -14.37 2.95
C SER A 57 0.88 -13.27 3.47
N ALA A 58 0.10 -12.68 2.57
CA ALA A 58 -0.97 -11.74 2.88
C ALA A 58 -2.02 -12.32 3.84
N GLU A 59 -2.34 -13.62 3.76
CA GLU A 59 -3.22 -14.28 4.73
C GLU A 59 -2.62 -14.30 6.13
N GLU A 60 -1.32 -14.58 6.26
CA GLU A 60 -0.62 -14.55 7.55
C GLU A 60 -0.59 -13.11 8.12
N GLU A 61 -0.41 -12.10 7.28
CA GLU A 61 -0.50 -10.69 7.68
C GLU A 61 -1.91 -10.31 8.15
N SER A 62 -2.94 -10.70 7.40
CA SER A 62 -4.34 -10.41 7.73
C SER A 62 -4.78 -11.12 9.03
N ALA A 63 -4.21 -12.30 9.30
CA ALA A 63 -4.43 -13.04 10.54
C ALA A 63 -3.70 -12.44 11.75
N LEU A 64 -2.65 -11.64 11.53
CA LEU A 64 -2.09 -10.81 12.60
C LEU A 64 -3.13 -9.74 12.94
N ALA A 65 -3.72 -9.86 14.14
CA ALA A 65 -4.43 -8.73 14.74
C ALA A 65 -3.52 -7.51 14.64
N PRO A 66 -4.04 -6.31 14.30
CA PRO A 66 -3.21 -5.12 14.18
C PRO A 66 -2.35 -5.06 15.44
N ALA A 67 -1.04 -5.23 15.25
CA ALA A 67 -0.09 -5.04 16.32
C ALA A 67 -0.35 -3.60 16.73
N VAL A 68 -1.02 -3.41 17.86
CA VAL A 68 -1.32 -2.09 18.38
C VAL A 68 0.06 -1.50 18.57
N ASP A 69 0.47 -0.62 17.65
CA ASP A 69 1.74 0.05 17.77
C ASP A 69 1.71 0.69 19.15
N THR A 70 2.79 0.58 19.92
CA THR A 70 2.76 1.08 21.31
C THR A 70 2.42 2.58 21.39
N ASP A 71 2.64 3.31 20.28
CA ASP A 71 2.18 4.69 20.08
C ASP A 71 0.65 4.79 19.89
N ASP A 72 0.01 3.85 19.19
CA ASP A 72 -1.45 3.76 19.05
C ASP A 72 -2.12 3.38 20.38
N GLU A 73 -1.52 2.49 21.17
CA GLU A 73 -2.04 2.13 22.49
C GLU A 73 -2.04 3.36 23.42
N ARG A 74 -0.95 4.12 23.41
CA ARG A 74 -0.85 5.34 24.21
C ARG A 74 -1.81 6.42 23.72
N ALA A 75 -2.00 6.55 22.40
CA ALA A 75 -2.96 7.48 21.82
C ALA A 75 -4.40 7.12 22.25
N ALA A 76 -4.77 5.84 22.19
CA ALA A 76 -6.06 5.35 22.65
C ALA A 76 -6.28 5.62 24.15
N LEU A 77 -5.28 5.37 25.00
CA LEU A 77 -5.36 5.65 26.43
C LEU A 77 -5.52 7.15 26.73
N ILE A 78 -4.86 8.02 25.95
CA ILE A 78 -5.00 9.47 26.08
C ILE A 78 -6.40 9.93 25.70
N GLN A 79 -6.96 9.39 24.61
CA GLN A 79 -8.31 9.71 24.17
C GLN A 79 -9.37 9.31 25.22
N ILE A 80 -9.28 8.09 25.76
CA ILE A 80 -10.18 7.62 26.82
C ILE A 80 -10.06 8.48 28.09
N ALA A 81 -8.87 8.96 28.42
CA ALA A 81 -8.68 9.84 29.57
C ALA A 81 -9.27 11.23 29.37
N ASP A 82 -9.19 11.78 28.16
CA ASP A 82 -9.83 13.06 27.84
C ASP A 82 -11.37 12.94 27.95
N GLU A 83 -11.93 11.83 27.44
CA GLU A 83 -13.37 11.51 27.57
C GLU A 83 -13.82 11.38 29.03
N LYS A 84 -13.00 10.74 29.87
CA LYS A 84 -13.27 10.59 31.31
C LYS A 84 -12.85 11.80 32.17
N GLY A 85 -12.22 12.83 31.57
CA GLY A 85 -11.72 14.01 32.28
C GLY A 85 -10.52 13.74 33.20
N VAL A 86 -9.77 12.65 32.97
CA VAL A 86 -8.59 12.27 33.75
C VAL A 86 -7.35 12.98 33.19
N LYS A 87 -6.71 13.82 34.01
CA LYS A 87 -5.46 14.50 33.62
C LYS A 87 -4.27 13.55 33.66
N ILE A 88 -3.74 13.21 32.50
CA ILE A 88 -2.54 12.38 32.36
C ILE A 88 -1.27 13.24 32.30
N ASP A 89 -0.22 12.82 33.00
CA ASP A 89 1.13 13.39 32.84
C ASP A 89 1.88 12.68 31.69
N LYS A 90 2.61 13.43 30.87
CA LYS A 90 3.34 12.91 29.70
C LYS A 90 4.41 11.85 30.05
N ARG A 91 4.87 11.80 31.30
CA ARG A 91 5.88 10.84 31.80
C ARG A 91 5.28 9.57 32.40
N TRP A 92 3.95 9.44 32.45
CA TRP A 92 3.33 8.22 32.95
C TRP A 92 3.50 7.07 31.94
N SER A 93 3.82 5.88 32.45
CA SER A 93 3.79 4.65 31.67
C SER A 93 2.35 4.28 31.34
N ASN A 94 2.14 3.53 30.24
CA ASN A 94 0.81 3.07 29.82
C ASN A 94 0.06 2.33 30.94
N ASP A 95 0.76 1.52 31.74
CA ASP A 95 0.17 0.81 32.88
C ASP A 95 -0.39 1.75 33.95
N LYS A 96 0.30 2.86 34.21
CA LYS A 96 -0.16 3.87 35.18
C LYS A 96 -1.37 4.63 34.66
N ILE A 97 -1.43 4.88 33.35
CA ILE A 97 -2.60 5.50 32.71
C ILE A 97 -3.80 4.55 32.78
N ARG A 98 -3.60 3.26 32.46
CA ARG A 98 -4.65 2.23 32.54
C ARG A 98 -5.21 2.09 33.96
N ALA A 99 -4.35 2.00 34.97
CA ALA A 99 -4.78 1.92 36.37
C ALA A 99 -5.59 3.16 36.81
N ALA A 100 -5.21 4.36 36.33
CA ALA A 100 -5.96 5.58 36.61
C ALA A 100 -7.33 5.61 35.90
N LEU A 101 -7.43 5.02 34.71
CA LEU A 101 -8.67 4.93 33.94
C LEU A 101 -9.66 3.89 34.48
N GLU A 102 -9.17 2.80 35.07
CA GLU A 102 -10.00 1.75 35.69
C GLU A 102 -10.54 2.15 37.07
N ALA A 103 -9.87 3.10 37.75
CA ALA A 103 -10.28 3.59 39.06
C ALA A 103 -11.41 4.65 39.01
N VAL A 104 -11.90 4.99 37.81
CA VAL A 104 -12.97 5.99 37.53
C VAL A 104 -14.19 5.29 36.95
#